data_AF-R5PI87-F1
#
_entry.id   AF-R5PI87-F1
#
_cell.length_a   1.000
_cell.length_b   1.000
_cell.length_c   1.000
_cell.angle_alpha   90.00
_cell.angle_beta   90.00
_cell.angle_gamma   90.00
#
_symmetry.space_group_name_H-M   'P 1'
#
loop_
_entity.id
_entity.type
_entity.pdbx_description
1 polymer ?
#
loop_
_entity_poly.entity_id
_entity_poly.type
_entity_poly.pdbx_seq_one_letter_code
_entity_poly.pdbx_strand_id
1 'polypeptide(L)'
;MRVLSLFDGISCGRVALERAGLSVSRYVAFEIDQNSIKCSNRNYPDIEHRGSVVGMDFSEFIGFDIVIGGFPCQDLSLAGKRKGLKGKRSSLFWYLAEAIEVIKPRYFLIENNVGMPKEAKETITKTLGVEPIQINSALVSAQTRKRLYWTNIPGVEQPEDRNIILSDILKNGYGIHGNKSMALTASYGGAVIWNSLERRQRTMVAEPVVLYQRPGGYNKGGFTVTEKKNPPITASGQQNNVYTVTDGVVLIQNKKGVKPYKISIPDGQYLIRPFTPEECELLQGLPAGYTEMIPKTRRYKAIGNGWTVDAVAHILNYINLDLLI
;
A
#
# COMPACT_ATOMS: atom_id res chain seq x y z
N MET A 1 25.69 -1.22 8.15
CA MET A 1 25.40 -1.14 6.71
C MET A 1 25.07 0.30 6.32
N ARG A 2 25.64 0.78 5.22
CA ARG A 2 25.38 2.07 4.57
C ARG A 2 24.38 1.86 3.44
N VAL A 3 23.26 2.56 3.50
CA VAL A 3 22.10 2.34 2.61
C VAL A 3 21.79 3.60 1.83
N LEU A 4 21.69 3.45 0.51
CA LEU A 4 21.22 4.49 -0.39
C LEU A 4 19.82 4.13 -0.87
N SER A 5 18.82 4.92 -0.47
CA SER A 5 17.42 4.70 -0.85
C SER A 5 16.96 5.75 -1.87
N LEU A 6 16.68 5.30 -3.09
CA LEU A 6 16.15 6.15 -4.15
C LEU A 6 14.62 6.01 -4.20
N PHE A 7 13.92 7.14 -4.25
CA PHE A 7 12.46 7.19 -4.20
C PHE A 7 11.93 6.60 -2.88
N ASP A 8 12.49 7.07 -1.77
CA ASP A 8 12.35 6.46 -0.43
C ASP A 8 10.90 6.42 0.09
N GLY A 9 10.05 7.33 -0.36
CA GLY A 9 8.69 7.45 0.14
C GLY A 9 8.69 7.68 1.64
N ILE A 10 7.86 6.93 2.36
CA ILE A 10 7.76 6.99 3.82
C ILE A 10 8.77 6.07 4.53
N SER A 11 9.91 5.80 3.90
CA SER A 11 10.99 4.94 4.44
C SER A 11 10.57 3.52 4.81
N CYS A 12 9.67 2.90 4.04
CA CYS A 12 9.33 1.47 4.22
C CYS A 12 10.58 0.57 4.16
N GLY A 13 11.59 0.95 3.37
CA GLY A 13 12.88 0.26 3.31
C GLY A 13 13.64 0.29 4.63
N ARG A 14 13.67 1.43 5.33
CA ARG A 14 14.26 1.56 6.68
C ARG A 14 13.58 0.66 7.69
N VAL A 15 12.24 0.61 7.70
CA VAL A 15 11.47 -0.29 8.56
C VAL A 15 11.78 -1.76 8.23
N ALA A 16 11.88 -2.10 6.95
CA ALA A 16 12.18 -3.46 6.51
C ALA A 16 13.58 -3.92 6.92
N LEU A 17 14.58 -3.03 6.87
CA LEU A 17 15.93 -3.30 7.36
C LEU A 17 15.96 -3.60 8.86
N GLU A 18 15.22 -2.83 9.67
CA GLU A 18 15.10 -3.10 11.12
C GLU A 18 14.43 -4.43 11.39
N ARG A 19 13.33 -4.72 10.68
CA ARG A 19 12.62 -5.99 10.82
C ARG A 19 13.46 -7.20 10.36
N ALA A 20 14.41 -6.98 9.45
CA ALA A 20 15.39 -7.98 9.03
C ALA A 20 16.61 -8.08 9.98
N GLY A 21 16.66 -7.30 11.06
CA GLY A 21 17.78 -7.30 12.02
C GLY A 21 19.08 -6.71 11.46
N LEU A 22 19.02 -5.97 10.34
CA LEU A 22 20.19 -5.41 9.68
C LEU A 22 20.56 -4.06 10.28
N SER A 23 21.73 -3.97 10.91
CA SER A 23 22.23 -2.73 11.51
C SER A 23 22.55 -1.68 10.44
N VAL A 24 21.90 -0.53 10.51
CA VAL A 24 22.09 0.61 9.60
C VAL A 24 22.98 1.65 10.26
N SER A 25 24.17 1.87 9.72
CA SER A 25 25.13 2.87 10.23
C SER A 25 24.99 4.23 9.56
N ARG A 26 24.46 4.25 8.33
CA ARG A 26 24.15 5.47 7.57
C ARG A 26 23.03 5.20 6.58
N TYR A 27 22.02 6.05 6.55
CA TYR A 27 20.89 5.93 5.61
C TYR A 27 20.71 7.25 4.88
N VAL A 28 20.89 7.24 3.56
CA VAL A 28 20.68 8.41 2.71
C VAL A 28 19.46 8.18 1.83
N ALA A 29 18.53 9.13 1.84
CA ALA A 29 17.24 9.03 1.16
C ALA A 29 17.04 10.14 0.11
N PHE A 30 16.67 9.73 -1.10
CA PHE A 30 16.16 10.63 -2.14
C PHE A 30 14.64 10.56 -2.19
N GLU A 31 13.99 11.65 -1.83
CA GLU A 31 12.55 11.84 -1.86
C GLU A 31 12.23 13.33 -2.03
N ILE A 32 11.14 13.65 -2.73
CA ILE A 32 10.72 15.03 -3.03
C ILE A 32 9.35 15.39 -2.44
N ASP A 33 8.50 14.40 -2.15
CA ASP A 33 7.20 14.61 -1.51
C ASP A 33 7.42 15.00 -0.04
N GLN A 34 7.10 16.25 0.27
CA GLN A 34 7.32 16.83 1.60
C GLN A 34 6.56 16.09 2.71
N ASN A 35 5.43 15.43 2.41
CA ASN A 35 4.73 14.63 3.42
C ASN A 35 5.50 13.34 3.69
N SER A 36 6.03 12.70 2.64
CA SER A 36 6.88 11.52 2.79
C SER A 36 8.11 11.85 3.64
N ILE A 37 8.83 12.92 3.32
CA ILE A 37 9.99 13.39 4.10
C ILE A 37 9.60 13.70 5.55
N LYS A 38 8.49 14.40 5.78
CA LYS A 38 8.00 14.71 7.13
C LYS A 38 7.71 13.43 7.95
N CYS A 39 7.16 12.41 7.31
CA CYS A 39 6.88 11.11 7.91
C CYS A 39 8.19 10.39 8.26
N SER A 40 9.10 10.29 7.30
CA SER A 40 10.42 9.68 7.47
C SER A 40 11.23 10.33 8.59
N ASN A 41 11.40 11.65 8.56
CA ASN A 41 12.17 12.40 9.54
C ASN A 41 11.59 12.31 10.97
N ARG A 42 10.27 12.11 11.10
CA ARG A 42 9.63 11.92 12.42
C ARG A 42 9.94 10.55 13.01
N ASN A 43 9.98 9.50 12.18
CA ASN A 43 10.19 8.13 12.61
C ASN A 43 11.70 7.78 12.69
N TYR A 44 12.51 8.39 11.81
CA TYR A 44 13.93 8.15 11.64
C TYR A 44 14.67 9.48 11.40
N PRO A 45 14.94 10.26 12.47
CA PRO A 45 15.62 11.56 12.36
C PRO A 45 17.09 11.45 11.91
N ASP A 46 17.65 10.24 11.89
CA ASP A 46 18.99 9.90 11.40
C ASP A 46 19.08 9.82 9.86
N ILE A 47 17.96 9.87 9.14
CA ILE A 47 17.96 9.80 7.67
C ILE A 47 18.50 11.10 7.06
N GLU A 48 19.52 10.97 6.20
CA GLU A 48 20.06 12.07 5.41
C GLU A 48 19.23 12.27 4.13
N HIS A 49 18.37 13.28 4.13
CA HIS A 49 17.52 13.59 2.96
C HIS A 49 18.26 14.43 1.91
N ARG A 50 18.33 13.93 0.66
CA ARG A 50 19.04 14.59 -0.48
C ARG A 50 18.11 15.17 -1.54
N GLY A 51 16.80 15.03 -1.38
CA GLY A 51 15.83 15.61 -2.31
C GLY A 51 15.71 14.83 -3.61
N SER A 52 15.83 15.54 -4.74
CA SER A 52 15.65 14.96 -6.08
C SER A 52 16.88 14.16 -6.53
N VAL A 53 16.66 13.01 -7.17
CA VAL A 53 17.72 12.24 -7.86
C VAL A 53 18.22 12.93 -9.14
N VAL A 54 17.43 13.84 -9.71
CA VAL A 54 17.76 14.50 -10.98
C VAL A 54 18.95 15.44 -10.79
N GLY A 55 20.01 15.20 -11.57
CA GLY A 55 21.24 16.00 -11.51
C GLY A 55 22.15 15.65 -10.32
N MET A 56 21.89 14.53 -9.65
CA MET A 56 22.74 14.05 -8.57
C MET A 56 24.01 13.40 -9.13
N ASP A 57 25.14 13.65 -8.50
CA ASP A 57 26.38 12.89 -8.71
C ASP A 57 26.42 11.70 -7.73
N PHE A 58 26.28 10.47 -8.23
CA PHE A 58 26.26 9.29 -7.38
C PHE A 58 27.66 8.84 -6.91
N SER A 59 28.74 9.42 -7.43
CA SER A 59 30.10 9.04 -7.04
C SER A 59 30.41 9.31 -5.56
N GLU A 60 29.72 10.27 -4.94
CA GLU A 60 29.85 10.55 -3.50
C GLU A 60 29.37 9.39 -2.60
N PHE A 61 28.63 8.44 -3.16
CA PHE A 61 28.10 7.28 -2.45
C PHE A 61 28.90 6.00 -2.74
N ILE A 62 30.04 6.08 -3.41
CA ILE A 62 30.94 4.93 -3.58
C ILE A 62 31.27 4.34 -2.19
N GLY A 63 31.14 3.02 -2.09
CA GLY A 63 31.28 2.27 -0.85
C GLY A 63 29.97 2.06 -0.08
N PHE A 64 28.84 2.60 -0.51
CA PHE A 64 27.56 2.19 0.05
C PHE A 64 27.30 0.70 -0.21
N ASP A 65 26.77 0.01 0.78
CA ASP A 65 26.68 -1.46 0.76
C ASP A 65 25.48 -1.92 -0.05
N ILE A 66 24.38 -1.17 -0.01
CA ILE A 66 23.15 -1.48 -0.72
C ILE A 66 22.47 -0.25 -1.31
N VAL A 67 21.99 -0.39 -2.54
CA VAL A 67 21.08 0.56 -3.20
C VAL A 67 19.68 -0.03 -3.25
N ILE A 68 18.69 0.65 -2.68
CA ILE A 68 17.29 0.22 -2.71
C ILE A 68 16.43 1.28 -3.40
N GLY A 69 15.34 0.88 -4.07
CA GLY A 69 14.41 1.87 -4.62
C GLY A 69 13.20 1.34 -5.36
N GLY A 70 12.10 2.10 -5.28
CA GLY A 70 10.84 1.82 -5.97
C GLY A 70 10.46 2.98 -6.88
N PHE A 71 10.94 2.97 -8.12
CA PHE A 71 10.78 4.12 -9.01
C PHE A 71 9.31 4.28 -9.49
N PRO A 72 8.86 5.53 -9.75
CA PRO A 72 7.44 5.79 -9.99
C PRO A 72 6.87 5.04 -11.20
N CYS A 73 5.84 4.23 -10.97
CA CYS A 73 5.27 3.32 -11.97
C CYS A 73 4.21 3.95 -12.89
N GLN A 74 3.93 5.26 -12.81
CA GLN A 74 2.71 5.81 -13.43
C GLN A 74 2.73 5.75 -14.96
N ASP A 75 3.90 5.88 -15.59
CA ASP A 75 4.05 5.72 -17.05
C ASP A 75 4.20 4.25 -17.49
N LEU A 76 4.36 3.33 -16.51
CA LEU A 76 4.47 1.88 -16.72
C LEU A 76 3.18 1.13 -16.39
N SER A 77 2.29 1.65 -15.56
CA SER A 77 1.09 0.91 -15.16
C SER A 77 -0.02 0.93 -16.21
N LEU A 78 -0.83 -0.13 -16.26
CA LEU A 78 -2.13 -0.20 -16.97
C LEU A 78 -3.05 1.01 -16.70
N ALA A 79 -2.97 1.61 -15.50
CA ALA A 79 -3.79 2.75 -15.10
C ALA A 79 -3.26 4.12 -15.59
N GLY A 80 -2.11 4.15 -16.29
CA GLY A 80 -1.49 5.35 -16.86
C GLY A 80 -1.48 5.37 -18.38
N LYS A 81 -0.83 6.38 -18.98
CA LYS A 81 -0.79 6.61 -20.45
C LYS A 81 0.21 5.69 -21.21
N ARG A 82 0.81 4.69 -20.55
CA ARG A 82 1.78 3.73 -21.12
C ARG A 82 2.85 4.36 -22.02
N LYS A 83 3.58 5.36 -21.53
CA LYS A 83 4.71 5.94 -22.28
C LYS A 83 6.00 5.09 -22.21
N GLY A 84 5.96 3.95 -21.49
CA GLY A 84 7.12 3.09 -21.30
C GLY A 84 8.23 3.81 -20.52
N LEU A 85 9.48 3.35 -20.59
CA LEU A 85 10.64 3.97 -19.93
C LEU A 85 11.11 5.29 -20.55
N LYS A 86 10.42 5.75 -21.61
CA LYS A 86 10.61 7.09 -22.21
C LYS A 86 9.67 8.14 -21.59
N GLY A 87 8.78 7.74 -20.67
CA GLY A 87 7.90 8.63 -19.94
C GLY A 87 8.66 9.48 -18.92
N LYS A 88 8.16 10.70 -18.64
CA LYS A 88 8.83 11.66 -17.74
C LYS A 88 9.07 11.13 -16.32
N ARG A 89 8.24 10.18 -15.85
CA ARG A 89 8.35 9.61 -14.49
C ARG A 89 9.02 8.25 -14.47
N SER A 90 8.75 7.41 -15.47
CA SER A 90 9.39 6.09 -15.59
C SER A 90 10.85 6.17 -16.05
N SER A 91 11.26 7.26 -16.72
CA SER A 91 12.66 7.54 -17.02
C SER A 91 13.52 7.68 -15.77
N LEU A 92 12.89 7.87 -14.59
CA LEU A 92 13.60 7.91 -13.32
C LEU A 92 14.28 6.57 -12.97
N PHE A 93 13.87 5.47 -13.60
CA PHE A 93 14.61 4.21 -13.58
C PHE A 93 16.08 4.38 -13.95
N TRP A 94 16.40 5.25 -14.91
CA TRP A 94 17.77 5.40 -15.41
C TRP A 94 18.71 6.00 -14.37
N TYR A 95 18.25 6.89 -13.49
CA TYR A 95 19.05 7.37 -12.35
C TYR A 95 19.36 6.27 -11.34
N LEU A 96 18.44 5.32 -11.18
CA LEU A 96 18.65 4.18 -10.30
C LEU A 96 19.63 3.17 -10.92
N ALA A 97 19.55 2.94 -12.24
CA ALA A 97 20.54 2.16 -12.96
C ALA A 97 21.93 2.82 -12.92
N GLU A 98 22.01 4.14 -13.12
CA GLU A 98 23.22 4.94 -13.00
C GLU A 98 23.82 4.85 -11.59
N ALA A 99 23.01 4.99 -10.54
CA ALA A 99 23.47 4.84 -9.17
C ALA A 99 24.10 3.45 -8.93
N ILE A 100 23.46 2.37 -9.39
CA ILE A 100 24.02 1.02 -9.26
C ILE A 100 25.35 0.88 -10.02
N GLU A 101 25.42 1.39 -11.26
CA GLU A 101 26.62 1.30 -12.10
C GLU A 101 27.81 2.09 -11.55
N VAL A 102 27.55 3.29 -11.01
CA VAL A 102 28.59 4.17 -10.43
C VAL A 102 29.04 3.67 -9.06
N ILE A 103 28.10 3.35 -8.18
CA ILE A 103 28.39 2.97 -6.79
C ILE A 103 28.95 1.55 -6.72
N LYS A 104 28.51 0.67 -7.63
CA LYS A 104 28.76 -0.78 -7.61
C LYS A 104 28.52 -1.37 -6.21
N PRO A 105 27.32 -1.15 -5.64
CA PRO A 105 27.03 -1.60 -4.30
C PRO A 105 27.09 -3.13 -4.25
N ARG A 106 27.37 -3.67 -3.06
CA ARG A 106 27.37 -5.12 -2.86
C ARG A 106 26.01 -5.71 -3.22
N TYR A 107 24.94 -5.05 -2.78
CA TYR A 107 23.58 -5.46 -3.04
C TYR A 107 22.75 -4.34 -3.69
N PHE A 108 21.71 -4.72 -4.41
CA PHE A 108 20.63 -3.81 -4.76
C PHE A 108 19.27 -4.49 -4.60
N LEU A 109 18.23 -3.70 -4.35
CA LEU A 109 16.84 -4.17 -4.30
C LEU A 109 15.90 -3.15 -4.93
N ILE A 110 15.35 -3.51 -6.09
CA ILE A 110 14.51 -2.63 -6.90
C ILE A 110 13.12 -3.22 -7.03
N GLU A 111 12.09 -2.44 -6.72
CA GLU A 111 10.69 -2.87 -6.75
C GLU A 111 9.89 -2.15 -7.83
N ASN A 112 8.95 -2.86 -8.44
CA ASN A 112 7.89 -2.24 -9.23
C ASN A 112 6.64 -3.15 -9.38
N ASN A 113 5.59 -2.61 -9.99
CA ASN A 113 4.31 -3.30 -10.19
C ASN A 113 4.36 -4.38 -11.29
N VAL A 114 3.71 -5.53 -11.03
CA VAL A 114 3.58 -6.63 -12.00
C VAL A 114 2.84 -6.25 -13.28
N GLY A 115 1.91 -5.29 -13.20
CA GLY A 115 1.09 -4.86 -14.35
C GLY A 115 1.78 -3.90 -15.31
N MET A 116 3.11 -3.98 -15.45
CA MET A 116 3.89 -3.18 -16.40
C MET A 116 3.95 -3.82 -17.80
N PRO A 117 4.18 -3.05 -18.88
CA PRO A 117 4.44 -3.58 -20.21
C PRO A 117 5.60 -4.58 -20.22
N LYS A 118 5.48 -5.61 -21.07
CA LYS A 118 6.49 -6.67 -21.21
C LYS A 118 7.84 -6.08 -21.61
N GLU A 119 7.84 -5.14 -22.54
CA GLU A 119 9.04 -4.48 -23.07
C GLU A 119 9.76 -3.66 -21.98
N ALA A 120 8.99 -3.04 -21.08
CA ALA A 120 9.56 -2.33 -19.94
C ALA A 120 10.21 -3.31 -18.95
N LYS A 121 9.53 -4.43 -18.65
CA LYS A 121 10.09 -5.49 -17.80
C LYS A 121 11.39 -6.04 -18.39
N GLU A 122 11.40 -6.36 -19.69
CA GLU A 122 12.58 -6.87 -20.40
C GLU A 122 13.73 -5.87 -20.38
N THR A 123 13.44 -4.58 -20.58
CA THR A 123 14.46 -3.53 -20.52
C THR A 123 15.07 -3.42 -19.13
N ILE A 124 14.25 -3.37 -18.07
CA ILE A 124 14.72 -3.30 -16.67
C ILE A 124 15.59 -4.52 -16.34
N THR A 125 15.10 -5.71 -16.70
CA THR A 125 15.77 -6.99 -16.46
C THR A 125 17.14 -7.02 -17.16
N LYS A 126 17.21 -6.62 -18.42
CA LYS A 126 18.46 -6.54 -19.17
C LYS A 126 19.43 -5.52 -18.57
N THR A 127 18.92 -4.36 -18.14
CA THR A 127 19.75 -3.29 -17.54
C THR A 127 20.31 -3.70 -16.18
N LEU A 128 19.52 -4.38 -15.33
CA LEU A 128 19.95 -4.82 -14.01
C LEU A 128 20.69 -6.17 -14.02
N GLY A 129 20.64 -6.91 -15.13
CA GLY A 129 21.33 -8.18 -15.30
C GLY A 129 20.76 -9.36 -14.49
N VAL A 130 19.57 -9.20 -13.89
CA VAL A 130 18.92 -10.21 -13.04
C VAL A 130 17.43 -10.33 -13.38
N GLU A 131 16.87 -11.53 -13.24
CA GLU A 131 15.42 -11.75 -13.35
C GLU A 131 14.70 -11.31 -12.07
N PRO A 132 13.49 -10.73 -12.17
CA PRO A 132 12.74 -10.35 -10.98
C PRO A 132 12.03 -11.54 -10.35
N ILE A 133 11.97 -11.52 -9.02
CA ILE A 133 11.11 -12.40 -8.23
C ILE A 133 9.74 -11.71 -8.08
N GLN A 134 8.67 -12.45 -8.38
CA GLN A 134 7.31 -11.95 -8.16
C GLN A 134 6.79 -12.43 -6.79
N ILE A 135 6.65 -11.51 -5.83
CA ILE A 135 6.07 -11.82 -4.53
C ILE A 135 4.65 -11.26 -4.45
N ASN A 136 3.72 -12.08 -3.97
CA ASN A 136 2.39 -11.62 -3.57
C ASN A 136 2.37 -11.37 -2.08
N SER A 137 2.16 -10.12 -1.66
CA SER A 137 2.09 -9.75 -0.24
C SER A 137 0.98 -10.48 0.53
N ALA A 138 0.05 -11.17 -0.15
CA ALA A 138 -0.93 -12.00 0.53
C ALA A 138 -0.30 -13.08 1.43
N LEU A 139 0.94 -13.50 1.15
CA LEU A 139 1.67 -14.46 1.98
C LEU A 139 2.09 -13.87 3.34
N VAL A 140 2.26 -12.56 3.43
CA VAL A 140 2.84 -11.89 4.61
C VAL A 140 1.99 -10.73 5.13
N SER A 141 0.80 -10.53 4.56
CA SER A 141 -0.15 -9.47 4.90
C SER A 141 -1.58 -9.87 4.50
N ALA A 142 -2.58 -9.19 5.05
CA ALA A 142 -3.99 -9.34 4.70
C ALA A 142 -4.38 -8.64 3.38
N GLN A 143 -3.47 -8.57 2.41
CA GLN A 143 -3.68 -7.89 1.13
C GLN A 143 -3.07 -8.64 -0.06
N THR A 144 -3.85 -8.78 -1.13
CA THR A 144 -3.35 -9.24 -2.44
C THR A 144 -2.63 -8.11 -3.16
N ARG A 145 -1.30 -8.09 -3.08
CA ARG A 145 -0.43 -7.11 -3.76
C ARG A 145 0.75 -7.83 -4.39
N LYS A 146 0.66 -8.06 -5.69
CA LYS A 146 1.74 -8.66 -6.49
C LYS A 146 2.72 -7.58 -6.94
N ARG A 147 4.01 -7.80 -6.69
CA ARG A 147 5.12 -6.92 -7.08
C ARG A 147 6.29 -7.73 -7.64
N LEU A 148 7.08 -7.08 -8.48
CA LEU A 148 8.32 -7.58 -9.03
C LEU A 148 9.48 -6.95 -8.25
N TYR A 149 10.44 -7.78 -7.86
CA TYR A 149 11.64 -7.38 -7.14
C TYR A 149 12.87 -7.85 -7.92
N TRP A 150 13.67 -6.91 -8.42
CA TRP A 150 14.98 -7.19 -9.01
C TRP A 150 16.04 -7.02 -7.92
N THR A 151 16.85 -8.04 -7.70
CA THR A 151 17.92 -8.02 -6.70
C THR A 151 19.03 -8.99 -7.06
N ASN A 152 20.25 -8.68 -6.65
CA ASN A 152 21.40 -9.58 -6.70
C ASN A 152 21.64 -10.29 -5.35
N ILE A 153 20.75 -10.16 -4.37
CA ILE A 153 20.81 -10.93 -3.12
C ILE A 153 20.56 -12.42 -3.48
N PRO A 154 21.51 -13.32 -3.18
CA PRO A 154 21.44 -14.70 -3.65
C PRO A 154 20.41 -15.52 -2.87
N GLY A 155 19.81 -16.50 -3.53
CA GLY A 155 18.99 -17.53 -2.89
C GLY A 155 17.62 -17.09 -2.40
N VAL A 156 17.15 -15.88 -2.75
CA VAL A 156 15.84 -15.38 -2.32
C VAL A 156 14.71 -16.27 -2.87
N GLU A 157 13.97 -16.91 -1.98
CA GLU A 157 12.79 -17.72 -2.31
C GLU A 157 11.49 -16.98 -1.95
N GLN A 158 10.35 -17.62 -2.23
CA GLN A 158 9.05 -17.08 -1.81
C GLN A 158 8.92 -17.11 -0.28
N PRO A 159 8.26 -16.11 0.34
CA PRO A 159 7.92 -16.18 1.74
C PRO A 159 6.87 -17.27 1.99
N GLU A 160 6.96 -17.91 3.15
CA GLU A 160 5.89 -18.80 3.63
C GLU A 160 4.60 -18.01 3.89
N ASP A 161 3.44 -18.67 3.74
CA ASP A 161 2.17 -18.05 4.05
C ASP A 161 1.97 -17.97 5.57
N ARG A 162 2.03 -16.75 6.10
CA ARG A 162 1.75 -16.42 7.50
C ARG A 162 0.26 -16.46 7.84
N ASN A 163 -0.61 -16.76 6.88
CA ASN A 163 -2.06 -16.88 7.04
C ASN A 163 -2.75 -15.63 7.61
N ILE A 164 -2.17 -14.44 7.42
CA ILE A 164 -2.70 -13.19 7.99
C ILE A 164 -3.97 -12.75 7.26
N ILE A 165 -5.07 -12.59 7.95
CA ILE A 165 -6.36 -12.22 7.37
C ILE A 165 -6.83 -10.85 7.88
N LEU A 166 -7.88 -10.32 7.25
CA LEU A 166 -8.40 -8.99 7.59
C LEU A 166 -8.87 -8.88 9.04
N SER A 167 -9.30 -9.96 9.68
CA SER A 167 -9.63 -9.94 11.11
C SER A 167 -8.42 -9.70 12.02
N ASP A 168 -7.20 -9.93 11.54
CA ASP A 168 -5.97 -9.61 12.29
C ASP A 168 -5.63 -8.12 12.19
N ILE A 169 -6.22 -7.41 11.24
CA ILE A 169 -5.98 -5.98 10.96
C ILE A 169 -7.12 -5.10 11.45
N LEU A 170 -8.35 -5.56 11.27
CA LEU A 170 -9.56 -4.81 11.60
C LEU A 170 -9.87 -4.93 13.08
N LYS A 171 -10.02 -3.77 13.75
CA LYS A 171 -10.50 -3.75 15.15
C LYS A 171 -11.91 -4.32 15.25
N ASN A 172 -12.77 -4.00 14.27
CA ASN A 172 -14.14 -4.49 14.15
C ASN A 172 -14.54 -4.60 12.68
N GLY A 173 -15.43 -5.56 12.39
CA GLY A 173 -16.06 -5.69 11.08
C GLY A 173 -15.36 -6.62 10.10
N TYR A 174 -15.83 -6.59 8.86
CA TYR A 174 -15.50 -7.57 7.82
C TYR A 174 -15.04 -6.88 6.54
N GLY A 175 -14.12 -7.51 5.81
CA GLY A 175 -13.87 -7.15 4.41
C GLY A 175 -15.03 -7.61 3.52
N ILE A 176 -15.62 -6.71 2.73
CA ILE A 176 -16.83 -7.05 1.95
C ILE A 176 -16.60 -8.10 0.84
N HIS A 177 -15.34 -8.42 0.52
CA HIS A 177 -14.96 -9.43 -0.50
C HIS A 177 -14.31 -10.69 0.11
N GLY A 178 -14.31 -10.84 1.44
CA GLY A 178 -13.69 -11.96 2.14
C GLY A 178 -12.49 -11.54 2.99
N ASN A 179 -11.59 -12.50 3.25
CA ASN A 179 -10.57 -12.38 4.30
C ASN A 179 -9.28 -11.65 3.91
N LYS A 180 -9.11 -11.29 2.64
CA LYS A 180 -7.96 -10.50 2.16
C LYS A 180 -8.46 -9.28 1.40
N SER A 181 -7.79 -8.16 1.58
CA SER A 181 -8.04 -6.96 0.78
C SER A 181 -7.40 -7.05 -0.60
N MET A 182 -7.91 -6.26 -1.54
CA MET A 182 -7.23 -5.96 -2.80
C MET A 182 -6.09 -4.98 -2.54
N ALA A 183 -5.10 -4.94 -3.43
CA ALA A 183 -3.97 -4.01 -3.34
C ALA A 183 -4.40 -2.57 -3.03
N LEU A 184 -3.85 -2.00 -1.95
CA LEU A 184 -3.99 -0.59 -1.63
C LEU A 184 -3.36 0.25 -2.76
N THR A 185 -4.00 1.37 -3.09
CA THR A 185 -3.53 2.28 -4.13
C THR A 185 -3.35 3.68 -3.56
N ALA A 186 -2.48 4.48 -4.17
CA ALA A 186 -2.27 5.87 -3.76
C ALA A 186 -3.51 6.77 -3.86
N SER A 187 -4.58 6.28 -4.50
CA SER A 187 -5.86 6.97 -4.64
C SER A 187 -6.95 6.39 -3.73
N TYR A 188 -6.58 5.54 -2.77
CA TYR A 188 -7.53 4.87 -1.88
C TYR A 188 -8.34 5.85 -1.04
N GLY A 189 -7.83 7.06 -0.73
CA GLY A 189 -8.61 8.09 -0.03
C GLY A 189 -9.91 8.50 -0.74
N GLY A 190 -10.07 8.20 -2.03
CA GLY A 190 -11.34 8.34 -2.77
C GLY A 190 -12.13 7.03 -2.89
N ALA A 191 -11.93 6.07 -1.99
CA ALA A 191 -12.66 4.80 -1.97
C ALA A 191 -14.14 5.02 -1.66
N VAL A 192 -14.96 4.29 -2.40
CA VAL A 192 -16.42 4.36 -2.40
C VAL A 192 -16.93 2.98 -2.78
N ILE A 193 -18.12 2.63 -2.30
CA ILE A 193 -18.62 1.26 -2.34
C ILE A 193 -18.71 0.68 -3.76
N TRP A 194 -19.11 1.48 -4.75
CA TRP A 194 -19.24 1.00 -6.14
C TRP A 194 -17.89 0.65 -6.78
N ASN A 195 -16.80 1.36 -6.44
CA ASN A 195 -15.46 1.00 -6.90
C ASN A 195 -15.09 -0.41 -6.41
N SER A 196 -15.46 -0.71 -5.17
CA SER A 196 -15.21 -2.01 -4.56
C SER A 196 -16.02 -3.12 -5.22
N LEU A 197 -17.33 -2.91 -5.37
CA LEU A 197 -18.26 -3.92 -5.86
C LEU A 197 -18.10 -4.18 -7.38
N GLU A 198 -18.04 -3.13 -8.20
CA GLU A 198 -18.05 -3.28 -9.66
C GLU A 198 -16.65 -3.46 -10.25
N ARG A 199 -15.66 -2.76 -9.72
CA ARG A 199 -14.31 -2.75 -10.30
C ARG A 199 -13.34 -3.67 -9.58
N ARG A 200 -13.77 -4.31 -8.48
CA ARG A 200 -12.90 -5.11 -7.61
C ARG A 200 -11.62 -4.34 -7.23
N GLN A 201 -11.81 -3.08 -6.82
CA GLN A 201 -10.73 -2.20 -6.38
C GLN A 201 -11.11 -1.49 -5.09
N ARG A 202 -10.15 -1.24 -4.21
CA ARG A 202 -10.37 -0.51 -2.95
C ARG A 202 -11.39 -1.25 -2.08
N THR A 203 -10.96 -2.37 -1.49
CA THR A 203 -11.77 -3.13 -0.52
C THR A 203 -12.34 -2.19 0.54
N MET A 204 -13.62 -2.36 0.88
CA MET A 204 -14.31 -1.63 1.94
C MET A 204 -14.51 -2.54 3.15
N VAL A 205 -14.72 -1.91 4.31
CA VAL A 205 -15.00 -2.57 5.59
C VAL A 205 -16.48 -2.43 5.91
N ALA A 206 -17.12 -3.52 6.29
CA ALA A 206 -18.48 -3.56 6.82
C ALA A 206 -18.43 -3.75 8.34
N GLU A 207 -18.78 -2.70 9.07
CA GLU A 207 -18.85 -2.70 10.53
C GLU A 207 -20.29 -3.02 10.98
N PRO A 208 -20.51 -4.07 11.80
CA PRO A 208 -21.83 -4.37 12.33
C PRO A 208 -22.42 -3.18 13.09
N VAL A 209 -23.68 -2.88 12.83
CA VAL A 209 -24.41 -1.85 13.56
C VAL A 209 -25.36 -2.51 14.55
N VAL A 210 -25.21 -2.18 15.84
CA VAL A 210 -26.24 -2.45 16.83
C VAL A 210 -27.24 -1.30 16.78
N LEU A 211 -28.36 -1.48 16.09
CA LEU A 211 -29.45 -0.51 16.16
C LEU A 211 -30.13 -0.62 17.53
N TYR A 212 -29.94 0.38 18.38
CA TYR A 212 -30.81 0.58 19.54
C TYR A 212 -32.20 0.96 19.03
N GLN A 213 -33.15 0.04 19.10
CA GLN A 213 -34.56 0.40 19.02
C GLN A 213 -34.88 1.25 20.26
N ARG A 214 -35.13 2.55 20.06
CA ARG A 214 -35.79 3.33 21.12
C ARG A 214 -37.18 2.70 21.33
N PRO A 215 -37.55 2.30 22.56
CA PRO A 215 -38.94 1.95 22.85
C PRO A 215 -39.80 3.14 22.42
N GLY A 216 -40.76 2.88 21.53
CA GLY A 216 -41.61 3.92 20.98
C GLY A 216 -42.26 4.71 22.11
N GLY A 217 -42.17 6.05 22.04
CA GLY A 217 -43.09 6.89 22.79
C GLY A 217 -44.51 6.47 22.43
N TYR A 218 -45.36 6.35 23.44
CA TYR A 218 -46.77 5.98 23.33
C TYR A 218 -47.45 6.75 22.19
N ASN A 219 -47.73 6.07 21.08
CA ASN A 219 -48.83 6.42 20.19
C ASN A 219 -49.48 5.13 19.71
N LYS A 220 -50.79 5.06 19.98
CA LYS A 220 -51.67 3.93 19.67
C LYS A 220 -51.67 3.66 18.16
N GLY A 221 -51.43 2.40 17.80
CA GLY A 221 -51.75 1.85 16.48
C GLY A 221 -50.61 1.87 15.46
N GLY A 222 -49.97 0.71 15.29
CA GLY A 222 -49.15 0.40 14.12
C GLY A 222 -47.66 0.69 14.27
N PHE A 223 -46.83 -0.32 13.96
CA PHE A 223 -45.40 -0.14 13.77
C PHE A 223 -45.17 0.74 12.53
N THR A 224 -44.78 1.99 12.72
CA THR A 224 -44.30 2.83 11.61
C THR A 224 -42.79 2.62 11.47
N VAL A 225 -42.38 1.72 10.57
CA VAL A 225 -41.03 1.78 10.00
C VAL A 225 -40.97 3.05 9.18
N THR A 226 -40.47 4.13 9.77
CA THR A 226 -40.08 5.28 8.96
C THR A 226 -38.77 4.89 8.29
N GLU A 227 -38.86 4.35 7.07
CA GLU A 227 -37.81 4.54 6.08
C GLU A 227 -37.54 6.04 6.04
N LYS A 228 -36.49 6.49 6.72
CA LYS A 228 -36.01 7.86 6.50
C LYS A 228 -35.56 7.91 5.05
N LYS A 229 -36.42 8.47 4.20
CA LYS A 229 -36.21 8.70 2.77
C LYS A 229 -34.88 9.39 2.44
N ASN A 230 -34.19 9.96 3.43
CA ASN A 230 -32.80 10.38 3.37
C ASN A 230 -32.15 10.24 4.77
N PRO A 231 -31.06 9.49 4.95
CA PRO A 231 -30.30 9.53 6.20
C PRO A 231 -29.64 10.92 6.38
N PRO A 232 -29.49 11.39 7.62
CA PRO A 232 -28.98 12.74 7.89
C PRO A 232 -27.53 12.87 7.40
N ILE A 233 -27.29 13.92 6.61
CA ILE A 233 -25.96 14.36 6.20
C ILE A 233 -25.29 14.95 7.44
N THR A 234 -24.24 14.32 7.96
CA THR A 234 -23.37 14.96 8.96
C THR A 234 -22.47 15.98 8.26
N ALA A 235 -22.08 17.03 8.99
CA ALA A 235 -21.26 18.15 8.51
C ALA A 235 -19.88 17.76 7.90
N SER A 236 -19.54 16.47 7.89
CA SER A 236 -18.35 15.87 7.28
C SER A 236 -18.56 15.31 5.86
N GLY A 237 -19.77 15.34 5.30
CA GLY A 237 -20.02 14.99 3.90
C GLY A 237 -19.93 13.49 3.55
N GLN A 238 -19.81 12.59 4.53
CA GLN A 238 -19.99 11.14 4.31
C GLN A 238 -21.40 10.72 4.70
N GLN A 239 -22.18 10.24 3.74
CA GLN A 239 -23.44 9.54 4.02
C GLN A 239 -23.12 8.24 4.75
N ASN A 240 -23.37 8.20 6.07
CA ASN A 240 -23.34 6.96 6.85
C ASN A 240 -24.58 6.13 6.52
N ASN A 241 -24.59 5.55 5.32
CA ASN A 241 -25.65 4.65 4.90
C ASN A 241 -25.47 3.32 5.64
N VAL A 242 -26.49 2.92 6.40
CA VAL A 242 -26.61 1.56 6.93
C VAL A 242 -27.11 0.68 5.80
N TYR A 243 -26.39 -0.41 5.54
CA TYR A 243 -26.73 -1.38 4.52
C TYR A 243 -27.21 -2.67 5.16
N THR A 244 -28.31 -3.21 4.66
CA THR A 244 -28.80 -4.53 5.06
C THR A 244 -28.25 -5.57 4.10
N VAL A 245 -27.80 -6.69 4.67
CA VAL A 245 -27.33 -7.87 3.97
C VAL A 245 -28.29 -9.00 4.27
N THR A 246 -28.81 -9.62 3.22
CA THR A 246 -29.73 -10.75 3.29
C THR A 246 -29.30 -11.77 2.24
N ASP A 247 -29.13 -13.02 2.65
CA ASP A 247 -28.58 -14.11 1.83
C ASP A 247 -27.25 -13.73 1.15
N GLY A 248 -26.40 -12.97 1.86
CA GLY A 248 -25.13 -12.47 1.34
C GLY A 248 -25.24 -11.44 0.21
N VAL A 249 -26.42 -10.81 0.05
CA VAL A 249 -26.68 -9.78 -0.96
C VAL A 249 -26.92 -8.42 -0.29
N VAL A 250 -26.31 -7.37 -0.84
CA VAL A 250 -26.57 -5.98 -0.47
C VAL A 250 -27.17 -5.22 -1.65
N LEU A 251 -28.17 -4.37 -1.39
CA LEU A 251 -28.77 -3.49 -2.39
C LEU A 251 -28.11 -2.10 -2.35
N ILE A 252 -27.58 -1.65 -3.49
CA ILE A 252 -26.93 -0.35 -3.61
C ILE A 252 -27.68 0.54 -4.61
N GLN A 253 -28.04 1.74 -4.17
CA GLN A 253 -28.61 2.76 -5.05
C GLN A 253 -27.52 3.53 -5.79
N ASN A 254 -27.64 3.62 -7.12
CA ASN A 254 -26.81 4.47 -7.95
C ASN A 254 -27.69 5.30 -8.91
N LYS A 255 -27.07 6.13 -9.76
CA LYS A 255 -27.79 6.98 -10.74
C LYS A 255 -28.67 6.20 -11.73
N LYS A 256 -28.45 4.90 -11.89
CA LYS A 256 -29.19 3.99 -12.78
C LYS A 256 -30.22 3.12 -12.03
N GLY A 257 -30.45 3.37 -10.75
CA GLY A 257 -31.40 2.63 -9.91
C GLY A 257 -30.72 1.81 -8.80
N VAL A 258 -31.52 0.97 -8.14
CA VAL A 258 -31.06 0.04 -7.10
C VAL A 258 -30.56 -1.24 -7.75
N LYS A 259 -29.36 -1.71 -7.39
CA LYS A 259 -28.77 -2.95 -7.90
C LYS A 259 -28.33 -3.89 -6.78
N PRO A 260 -28.55 -5.20 -6.92
CA PRO A 260 -28.04 -6.19 -5.98
C PRO A 260 -26.56 -6.50 -6.23
N TYR A 261 -25.80 -6.69 -5.16
CA TYR A 261 -24.41 -7.15 -5.21
C TYR A 261 -24.18 -8.24 -4.17
N LYS A 262 -23.52 -9.32 -4.58
CA LYS A 262 -23.09 -10.37 -3.67
C LYS A 262 -21.83 -9.94 -2.92
N ILE A 263 -21.84 -10.09 -1.61
CA ILE A 263 -20.70 -9.81 -0.72
C ILE A 263 -20.46 -11.01 0.19
N SER A 264 -19.27 -11.05 0.81
CA SER A 264 -18.81 -12.21 1.59
C SER A 264 -18.81 -11.93 3.08
N ILE A 265 -19.95 -11.50 3.63
CA ILE A 265 -20.14 -11.22 5.05
C ILE A 265 -21.47 -11.82 5.54
N PRO A 266 -21.64 -12.07 6.85
CA PRO A 266 -22.90 -12.57 7.39
C PRO A 266 -24.09 -11.63 7.11
N ASP A 267 -25.30 -12.18 7.23
CA ASP A 267 -26.50 -11.37 7.18
C ASP A 267 -26.60 -10.45 8.40
N GLY A 268 -27.13 -9.26 8.18
CA GLY A 268 -27.19 -8.24 9.21
C GLY A 268 -27.17 -6.83 8.65
N GLN A 269 -26.94 -5.86 9.53
CA GLN A 269 -26.90 -4.45 9.19
C GLN A 269 -25.52 -3.87 9.45
N TYR A 270 -24.99 -3.14 8.47
CA TYR A 270 -23.60 -2.72 8.45
C TYR A 270 -23.43 -1.27 8.04
N LEU A 271 -22.49 -0.59 8.68
CA LEU A 271 -21.89 0.63 8.16
C LEU A 271 -20.75 0.20 7.21
N ILE A 272 -20.84 0.58 5.93
CA ILE A 272 -19.77 0.28 4.96
C ILE A 272 -18.89 1.50 4.75
N ARG A 273 -17.62 1.39 5.15
CA ARG A 273 -16.64 2.49 5.13
C ARG A 273 -15.32 2.08 4.46
N PRO A 274 -14.49 3.02 4.00
CA PRO A 274 -13.11 2.72 3.65
C PRO A 274 -12.31 2.28 4.88
N PHE A 275 -11.17 1.64 4.67
CA PHE A 275 -10.16 1.43 5.70
C PHE A 275 -9.75 2.77 6.32
N THR A 276 -9.50 2.76 7.63
CA THR A 276 -8.84 3.87 8.30
C THR A 276 -7.36 3.95 7.85
N PRO A 277 -6.70 5.10 8.04
CA PRO A 277 -5.26 5.18 7.74
C PRO A 277 -4.42 4.18 8.55
N GLU A 278 -4.74 3.94 9.82
CA GLU A 278 -4.08 2.92 10.66
C GLU A 278 -4.25 1.51 10.09
N GLU A 279 -5.46 1.13 9.69
CA GLU A 279 -5.70 -0.16 9.04
C GLU A 279 -4.89 -0.28 7.74
N CYS A 280 -4.72 0.82 7.00
CA CYS A 280 -3.88 0.83 5.80
C CYS A 280 -2.38 0.67 6.12
N GLU A 281 -1.90 1.26 7.22
CA GLU A 281 -0.52 1.09 7.70
C GLU A 281 -0.26 -0.37 8.04
N LEU A 282 -1.15 -0.98 8.83
CA LEU A 282 -1.08 -2.39 9.21
C LEU A 282 -1.14 -3.32 7.99
N LEU A 283 -1.96 -3.02 6.97
CA LEU A 283 -1.97 -3.75 5.69
C LEU A 283 -0.62 -3.69 4.95
N GLN A 284 0.16 -2.63 5.13
CA GLN A 284 1.50 -2.53 4.57
C GLN A 284 2.59 -3.06 5.51
N GLY A 285 2.23 -3.60 6.67
CA GLY A 285 3.17 -4.09 7.68
C GLY A 285 3.86 -2.97 8.47
N LEU A 286 3.38 -1.73 8.38
CA LEU A 286 3.87 -0.58 9.15
C LEU A 286 3.26 -0.56 10.56
N PRO A 287 3.94 0.06 11.55
CA PRO A 287 3.33 0.32 12.85
C PRO A 287 2.04 1.14 12.74
N ALA A 288 1.07 0.89 13.63
CA ALA A 288 -0.10 1.75 13.73
C ALA A 288 0.33 3.16 14.14
N GLY A 289 -0.20 4.16 13.44
CA GLY A 289 0.11 5.57 13.66
C GLY A 289 1.34 6.08 12.90
N TYR A 290 2.01 5.23 12.10
CA TYR A 290 3.27 5.54 11.42
C TYR A 290 3.21 6.80 10.54
N THR A 291 2.04 7.17 10.01
CA THR A 291 1.84 8.35 9.16
C THR A 291 0.98 9.45 9.80
N GLU A 292 0.75 9.44 11.12
CA GLU A 292 -0.14 10.40 11.81
C GLU A 292 0.27 11.87 11.68
N MET A 293 1.56 12.14 11.51
CA MET A 293 2.12 13.48 11.38
C MET A 293 1.77 14.19 10.05
N ILE A 294 1.18 13.49 9.08
CA ILE A 294 0.79 14.06 7.79
C ILE A 294 -0.74 14.11 7.62
N PRO A 295 -1.28 15.03 6.78
CA PRO A 295 -2.72 15.16 6.61
C PRO A 295 -3.40 13.86 6.17
N LYS A 296 -4.59 13.56 6.69
CA LYS A 296 -5.32 12.31 6.44
C LYS A 296 -5.40 11.91 4.97
N THR A 297 -5.69 12.85 4.08
CA THR A 297 -5.78 12.59 2.63
C THR A 297 -4.43 12.20 2.01
N ARG A 298 -3.31 12.71 2.57
CA ARG A 298 -1.95 12.39 2.14
C ARG A 298 -1.46 11.06 2.71
N ARG A 299 -1.93 10.64 3.89
CA ARG A 299 -1.65 9.30 4.48
C ARG A 299 -1.96 8.18 3.48
N TYR A 300 -3.18 8.14 2.94
CA TYR A 300 -3.55 7.11 1.95
C TYR A 300 -2.66 7.09 0.71
N LYS A 301 -2.26 8.27 0.21
CA LYS A 301 -1.36 8.37 -0.95
C LYS A 301 0.01 7.77 -0.62
N ALA A 302 0.58 8.17 0.50
CA ALA A 302 1.89 7.73 0.96
C ALA A 302 1.92 6.21 1.21
N ILE A 303 0.96 5.70 1.98
CA ILE A 303 0.85 4.27 2.31
C ILE A 303 0.60 3.44 1.05
N GLY A 304 -0.27 3.89 0.14
CA GLY A 304 -0.55 3.18 -1.11
C GLY A 304 0.67 3.05 -2.03
N ASN A 305 1.54 4.07 -2.06
CA ASN A 305 2.80 4.05 -2.80
C ASN A 305 3.89 3.23 -2.10
N GLY A 306 3.88 3.14 -0.76
CA GLY A 306 4.89 2.42 0.01
C GLY A 306 4.96 0.92 -0.29
N TRP A 307 6.05 0.30 0.13
CA TRP A 307 6.24 -1.14 0.07
C TRP A 307 5.44 -1.86 1.16
N THR A 308 5.09 -3.12 0.89
CA THR A 308 4.72 -4.05 1.97
C THR A 308 6.00 -4.39 2.71
N VAL A 309 6.15 -3.91 3.94
CA VAL A 309 7.37 -4.00 4.76
C VAL A 309 7.82 -5.46 4.90
N ASP A 310 6.90 -6.37 5.24
CA ASP A 310 7.25 -7.78 5.47
C ASP A 310 7.75 -8.51 4.21
N ALA A 311 7.27 -8.12 3.02
CA ALA A 311 7.75 -8.70 1.77
C ALA A 311 9.19 -8.26 1.46
N VAL A 312 9.51 -7.00 1.79
CA VAL A 312 10.87 -6.46 1.62
C VAL A 312 11.81 -7.02 2.68
N ALA A 313 11.37 -7.08 3.95
CA ALA A 313 12.13 -7.66 5.04
C ALA A 313 12.50 -9.13 4.77
N HIS A 314 11.56 -9.91 4.21
CA HIS A 314 11.82 -11.27 3.75
C HIS A 314 13.00 -11.35 2.78
N ILE A 315 13.04 -10.49 1.76
CA ILE A 315 14.15 -10.46 0.79
C ILE A 315 15.46 -10.07 1.48
N LEU A 316 15.41 -9.06 2.35
CA LEU A 316 16.58 -8.54 3.05
C LEU A 316 17.19 -9.57 4.03
N ASN A 317 16.40 -10.50 4.57
CA ASN A 317 16.91 -11.59 5.43
C ASN A 317 17.89 -12.54 4.73
N TYR A 318 17.95 -12.53 3.40
CA TYR A 318 18.94 -13.31 2.63
C TYR A 318 20.29 -12.61 2.48
N ILE A 319 20.44 -11.37 2.97
CA ILE A 319 21.72 -10.69 2.99
C ILE A 319 22.66 -11.42 3.95
N ASN A 320 23.79 -11.87 3.43
CA ASN A 320 24.85 -12.45 4.24
C ASN A 320 25.59 -11.33 5.00
N LEU A 321 25.53 -11.36 6.33
CA LEU A 321 26.19 -10.37 7.20
C LEU A 321 27.71 -10.53 7.27
N ASP A 322 28.25 -11.75 7.15
CA ASP A 322 29.70 -12.01 7.21
C ASP A 322 30.44 -11.35 6.06
N LEU A 323 29.69 -11.12 4.99
CA LEU A 323 30.13 -10.43 3.80
C LEU A 323 30.18 -8.90 4.03
N LEU A 324 29.43 -8.31 4.98
CA LEU A 324 29.39 -6.86 5.21
C LEU A 324 30.49 -6.31 6.16
N ILE A 325 31.39 -7.17 6.64
CA ILE A 325 32.49 -6.84 7.56
C ILE A 325 33.78 -6.55 6.79
#